data_AF-A0A1X7U2I2-F1
#
_entry.id   AF-A0A1X7U2I2-F1
#
_cell.length_a   1.000
_cell.length_b   1.000
_cell.length_c   1.000
_cell.angle_alpha   90.00
_cell.angle_beta   90.00
_cell.angle_gamma   90.00
#
_symmetry.space_group_name_H-M   'P 1'
#
loop_
_entity.id
_entity.type
_entity.pdbx_description
1 polymer ?
#
loop_
_entity_poly.entity_id
_entity_poly.type
_entity_poly.pdbx_seq_one_letter_code
_entity_poly.pdbx_strand_id
1 'polypeptide(L)'
;EGGRLPTTLTQLYESFILQTIRRHVKRHDINPHTLGSLSSLPSQLAKPLQEMCQLAYTNLANTRMTFSSHQLQSLSEAVKEDYLGLMTRFTEYDEEKYQFLHLSIQEFLAAWWIVTKYEKKTEEVFKDHFDDDHFRMCLRLVAGLTHLEHESYQQYFNKQQLDLQCKRKPLFGFETCHLSYFYQNPEI
;
A
#
# COMPACT_ATOMS: atom_id res chain seq x y z
N GLU A 1 0.08 19.74 17.45
CA GLU A 1 1.48 19.49 17.06
C GLU A 1 1.59 19.64 15.54
N GLY A 2 2.58 20.39 15.05
CA GLY A 2 2.71 20.71 13.63
C GLY A 2 3.01 19.46 12.81
N GLY A 3 2.12 19.13 11.86
CA GLY A 3 2.27 17.97 11.00
C GLY A 3 3.49 18.11 10.10
N ARG A 4 4.41 17.14 10.15
CA ARG A 4 5.48 17.00 9.16
C ARG A 4 4.89 16.35 7.91
N LEU A 5 5.23 16.89 6.74
CA LEU A 5 4.85 16.26 5.48
C LEU A 5 5.60 14.92 5.33
N PRO A 6 4.93 13.86 4.84
CA PRO A 6 5.59 12.59 4.58
C PRO A 6 6.69 12.78 3.52
N THR A 7 7.88 12.27 3.80
CA THR A 7 9.03 12.34 2.88
C THR A 7 9.24 11.05 2.10
N THR A 8 8.53 9.98 2.48
CA THR A 8 8.56 8.69 1.80
C THR A 8 7.15 8.24 1.38
N LEU A 9 7.09 7.38 0.37
CA LEU A 9 5.84 6.79 -0.09
C LEU A 9 5.15 5.99 1.03
N THR A 10 5.92 5.25 1.82
CA THR A 10 5.40 4.49 2.97
C THR A 10 4.76 5.40 4.01
N GLN A 11 5.41 6.51 4.38
CA GLN A 11 4.84 7.49 5.32
C GLN A 11 3.55 8.12 4.78
N LEU A 12 3.48 8.36 3.46
CA LEU A 12 2.28 8.87 2.81
C LEU A 12 1.13 7.88 2.96
N TYR A 13 1.34 6.60 2.66
CA TYR A 13 0.31 5.57 2.81
C TYR A 13 -0.08 5.33 4.27
N GLU A 14 0.88 5.33 5.20
CA GLU A 14 0.60 5.22 6.63
C GLU A 14 -0.28 6.39 7.11
N SER A 15 0.05 7.62 6.73
CA SER A 15 -0.79 8.79 7.00
C SER A 15 -2.17 8.66 6.35
N PHE A 16 -2.23 8.27 5.07
CA PHE A 16 -3.50 8.13 4.36
C PHE A 16 -4.44 7.14 5.07
N ILE A 17 -3.93 5.96 5.44
CA ILE A 17 -4.72 4.92 6.11
C ILE A 17 -5.14 5.39 7.49
N LEU A 18 -4.21 5.93 8.30
CA LEU A 18 -4.53 6.42 9.65
C LEU A 18 -5.61 7.51 9.61
N GLN A 19 -5.51 8.45 8.66
CA GLN A 19 -6.50 9.52 8.52
C GLN A 19 -7.84 9.00 8.00
N THR A 20 -7.83 7.99 7.14
CA THR A 20 -9.05 7.32 6.66
C THR A 20 -9.77 6.63 7.82
N ILE A 21 -9.03 5.90 8.67
CA ILE A 21 -9.57 5.27 9.88
C ILE A 21 -10.13 6.36 10.82
N ARG A 22 -9.37 7.41 11.13
CA ARG A 22 -9.82 8.54 11.97
C ARG A 22 -11.11 9.19 11.48
N ARG A 23 -11.35 9.23 10.16
CA ARG A 23 -12.58 9.77 9.57
C ARG A 23 -13.79 8.86 9.81
N HIS A 24 -13.60 7.54 9.77
CA HIS A 24 -14.69 6.56 9.89
C HIS A 24 -15.01 6.20 11.34
N VAL A 25 -14.02 6.14 12.22
CA VAL A 25 -14.22 5.80 13.66
C VAL A 25 -15.05 6.82 14.43
N LYS A 26 -15.19 8.05 13.91
CA LYS A 26 -16.15 9.06 14.43
C LYS A 26 -17.58 8.51 14.50
N ARG A 27 -17.91 7.50 13.69
CA ARG A 27 -19.22 6.85 13.64
C ARG A 27 -19.42 5.76 14.69
N HIS A 28 -18.36 5.40 15.43
CA HIS A 28 -18.32 4.25 16.34
C HIS A 28 -17.90 4.64 17.78
N ASP A 29 -18.16 5.88 18.21
CA ASP A 29 -17.85 6.40 19.55
C ASP A 29 -16.37 6.35 19.99
N ILE A 30 -15.45 6.20 19.02
CA ILE A 30 -14.01 6.25 19.27
C ILE A 30 -13.52 7.67 18.99
N ASN A 31 -12.82 8.27 19.95
CA ASN A 31 -12.20 9.58 19.79
C ASN A 31 -11.07 9.51 18.74
N PRO A 32 -11.16 10.17 17.57
CA PRO A 32 -10.14 10.08 16.53
C PRO A 32 -8.79 10.69 16.94
N HIS A 33 -8.81 11.62 17.89
CA HIS A 33 -7.60 12.32 18.34
C HIS A 33 -6.69 11.44 19.19
N THR A 34 -7.16 10.27 19.67
CA THR A 34 -6.35 9.32 20.44
C THR A 34 -5.55 8.36 19.54
N LEU A 35 -5.89 8.27 18.25
CA LEU A 35 -5.24 7.35 17.31
C LEU A 35 -3.94 7.96 16.82
N GLY A 36 -2.78 7.60 17.41
CA GLY A 36 -1.48 8.19 17.07
C GLY A 36 -0.78 7.56 15.86
N SER A 37 -0.85 6.23 15.73
CA SER A 37 -0.20 5.44 14.68
C SER A 37 -1.01 4.18 14.38
N LEU A 38 -0.70 3.50 13.28
CA LEU A 38 -1.31 2.19 12.97
C LEU A 38 -0.90 1.10 13.97
N SER A 39 0.31 1.20 14.55
CA SER A 39 0.82 0.27 15.56
C SER A 39 0.21 0.45 16.95
N SER A 40 -0.36 1.61 17.26
CA SER A 40 -0.95 1.96 18.56
C SER A 40 -2.48 2.00 18.56
N LEU A 41 -3.12 1.41 17.54
CA LEU A 41 -4.57 1.37 17.47
C LEU A 41 -5.17 0.55 18.63
N PRO A 42 -6.33 0.98 19.17
CA PRO A 42 -7.05 0.19 20.16
C PRO A 42 -7.45 -1.16 19.59
N SER A 43 -7.58 -2.18 20.44
CA SER A 43 -7.87 -3.56 20.05
C SER A 43 -9.12 -3.70 19.17
N GLN A 44 -10.11 -2.84 19.40
CA GLN A 44 -11.34 -2.72 18.60
C GLN A 44 -11.07 -2.46 17.12
N LEU A 45 -10.02 -1.70 16.79
CA LEU A 45 -9.64 -1.37 15.40
C LEU A 45 -8.45 -2.20 14.92
N ALA A 46 -7.54 -2.56 15.81
CA ALA A 46 -6.35 -3.32 15.48
C ALA A 46 -6.70 -4.71 14.94
N LYS A 47 -7.70 -5.40 15.52
CA LYS A 47 -8.12 -6.73 15.05
C LYS A 47 -8.75 -6.68 13.63
N PRO A 48 -9.73 -5.80 13.36
CA PRO A 48 -10.25 -5.60 12.00
C PRO A 48 -9.19 -5.18 10.98
N LEU A 49 -8.27 -4.28 11.37
CA LEU A 49 -7.18 -3.88 10.48
C LEU A 49 -6.27 -5.08 10.16
N GLN A 50 -5.90 -5.87 11.17
CA GLN A 50 -5.09 -7.06 10.98
C GLN A 50 -5.76 -8.08 10.05
N GLU A 51 -7.05 -8.33 10.23
CA GLU A 51 -7.88 -9.17 9.37
C GLU A 51 -7.88 -8.68 7.91
N MET A 52 -8.00 -7.37 7.72
CA MET A 52 -7.92 -6.73 6.40
C MET A 52 -6.52 -6.83 5.78
N CYS A 53 -5.46 -6.68 6.57
CA CYS A 53 -4.07 -6.86 6.11
C CYS A 53 -3.82 -8.30 5.65
N GLN A 54 -4.35 -9.30 6.37
CA GLN A 54 -4.30 -10.70 5.95
C GLN A 54 -4.98 -10.89 4.60
N LEU A 55 -6.20 -10.36 4.45
CA LEU A 55 -6.98 -10.43 3.23
C LEU A 55 -6.23 -9.79 2.05
N ALA A 56 -5.60 -8.64 2.29
CA ALA A 56 -4.81 -7.93 1.29
C ALA A 56 -3.62 -8.78 0.80
N TYR A 57 -2.87 -9.38 1.74
CA TYR A 57 -1.76 -10.27 1.42
C TYR A 57 -2.20 -11.51 0.64
N THR A 58 -3.23 -12.21 1.10
CA THR A 58 -3.74 -13.42 0.43
C THR A 58 -4.25 -13.10 -0.97
N ASN A 59 -4.94 -11.97 -1.18
CA ASN A 59 -5.40 -11.59 -2.50
C ASN A 59 -4.24 -11.16 -3.42
N LEU A 60 -3.24 -10.44 -2.89
CA LEU A 60 -2.04 -10.09 -3.66
C LEU A 60 -1.31 -11.35 -4.13
N ALA A 61 -1.09 -12.32 -3.23
CA ALA A 61 -0.47 -13.60 -3.54
C ALA A 61 -1.24 -14.42 -4.59
N ASN A 62 -2.57 -14.26 -4.65
CA ASN A 62 -3.42 -14.93 -5.64
C ASN A 62 -3.69 -14.08 -6.88
N THR A 63 -3.06 -12.90 -7.03
CA THR A 63 -3.30 -11.95 -8.13
C THR A 63 -4.78 -11.57 -8.28
N ARG A 64 -5.45 -11.32 -7.15
CA ARG A 64 -6.87 -10.93 -7.09
C ARG A 64 -7.02 -9.50 -6.57
N MET A 65 -7.89 -8.74 -7.21
CA MET A 65 -8.26 -7.37 -6.81
C MET A 65 -9.69 -7.27 -6.24
N THR A 66 -10.52 -8.27 -6.57
CA THR A 66 -11.94 -8.32 -6.19
C THR A 66 -12.24 -9.64 -5.51
N PHE A 67 -13.12 -9.62 -4.52
CA PHE A 67 -13.57 -10.81 -3.82
C PHE A 67 -15.04 -10.69 -3.45
N SER A 68 -15.66 -11.83 -3.21
CA SER A 68 -17.10 -11.97 -3.00
C SER A 68 -17.47 -11.96 -1.52
N SER A 69 -18.75 -11.72 -1.21
CA SER A 69 -19.26 -11.82 0.17
C SER A 69 -18.98 -13.18 0.83
N HIS A 70 -19.03 -14.29 0.08
CA HIS A 70 -18.76 -15.62 0.65
C HIS A 70 -17.31 -15.78 1.13
N GLN A 71 -16.35 -15.13 0.47
CA GLN A 71 -14.94 -15.12 0.90
C GLN A 71 -14.72 -14.29 2.18
N LEU A 72 -15.70 -13.48 2.58
CA LEU A 72 -15.61 -12.52 3.66
C LEU A 72 -16.43 -12.88 4.90
N GLN A 73 -17.09 -14.04 4.90
CA GLN A 73 -17.93 -14.47 6.02
C GLN A 73 -17.18 -14.51 7.36
N SER A 74 -15.86 -14.71 7.36
CA SER A 74 -15.01 -14.70 8.56
C SER A 74 -14.49 -13.32 8.97
N LEU A 75 -14.62 -12.29 8.13
CA LEU A 75 -13.97 -10.96 8.27
C LEU A 75 -14.99 -9.84 8.55
N SER A 76 -16.16 -10.21 9.07
CA SER A 76 -17.47 -9.58 8.79
C SER A 76 -17.64 -8.09 9.10
N GLU A 77 -16.78 -7.49 9.93
CA GLU A 77 -16.88 -6.07 10.30
C GLU A 77 -15.82 -5.19 9.63
N ALA A 78 -14.60 -5.70 9.47
CA ALA A 78 -13.49 -4.97 8.85
C ALA A 78 -13.80 -4.58 7.40
N VAL A 79 -14.52 -5.44 6.69
CA VAL A 79 -14.78 -5.33 5.25
C VAL A 79 -15.95 -4.39 4.92
N LYS A 80 -16.71 -3.97 5.93
CA LYS A 80 -17.77 -2.98 5.72
C LYS A 80 -17.14 -1.66 5.29
N GLU A 81 -17.66 -1.11 4.19
CA GLU A 81 -17.16 0.13 3.57
C GLU A 81 -17.11 1.30 4.57
N ASP A 82 -18.05 1.37 5.50
CA ASP A 82 -18.16 2.43 6.49
C ASP A 82 -17.36 2.21 7.78
N TYR A 83 -16.72 1.04 7.96
CA TYR A 83 -16.04 0.69 9.20
C TYR A 83 -14.62 1.26 9.27
N LEU A 84 -13.69 0.79 8.43
CA LEU A 84 -12.35 1.39 8.30
C LEU A 84 -12.21 2.35 7.11
N GLY A 85 -13.14 2.31 6.15
CA GLY A 85 -13.12 3.20 4.99
C GLY A 85 -12.07 2.86 3.92
N LEU A 86 -11.52 1.65 3.93
CA LEU A 86 -10.45 1.22 3.01
C LEU A 86 -10.94 0.33 1.87
N MET A 87 -12.25 0.08 1.85
CA MET A 87 -12.92 -0.88 1.01
C MET A 87 -14.09 -0.24 0.28
N THR A 88 -14.41 -0.77 -0.89
CA THR A 88 -15.60 -0.40 -1.67
C THR A 88 -16.36 -1.65 -2.04
N ARG A 89 -17.68 -1.53 -2.14
CA ARG A 89 -18.58 -2.59 -2.60
C ARG A 89 -19.22 -2.19 -3.92
N PHE A 90 -19.34 -3.14 -4.85
CA PHE A 90 -20.07 -2.97 -6.10
C PHE A 90 -20.80 -4.26 -6.48
N THR A 91 -21.74 -4.17 -7.41
CA THR A 91 -22.49 -5.33 -7.92
C THR A 91 -21.98 -5.68 -9.30
N GLU A 92 -21.68 -6.96 -9.51
CA GLU A 92 -21.24 -7.51 -10.79
C GLU A 92 -22.02 -8.80 -11.06
N TYR A 93 -22.76 -8.87 -12.17
CA TYR A 93 -23.62 -10.02 -12.52
C TYR A 93 -24.56 -10.45 -11.37
N ASP A 94 -25.23 -9.49 -10.72
CA ASP A 94 -26.10 -9.69 -9.56
C ASP A 94 -25.41 -10.26 -8.31
N GLU A 95 -24.08 -10.34 -8.31
CA GLU A 95 -23.27 -10.70 -7.14
C GLU A 95 -22.61 -9.47 -6.50
N GLU A 96 -22.68 -9.37 -5.17
CA GLU A 96 -21.92 -8.37 -4.43
C GLU A 96 -20.42 -8.73 -4.40
N LYS A 97 -19.62 -7.80 -4.92
CA LYS A 97 -18.16 -7.84 -4.91
C LYS A 97 -17.60 -6.72 -4.06
N TYR A 98 -16.41 -6.95 -3.55
CA TYR A 98 -15.66 -6.03 -2.72
C TYR A 98 -14.25 -5.89 -3.27
N GLN A 99 -13.68 -4.71 -3.12
CA GLN A 99 -12.31 -4.42 -3.47
C GLN A 99 -11.74 -3.34 -2.54
N PHE A 100 -10.41 -3.29 -2.44
CA PHE A 100 -9.75 -2.15 -1.81
C PHE A 100 -9.97 -0.87 -2.63
N LEU A 101 -9.91 0.30 -1.99
CA LEU A 101 -10.03 1.59 -2.67
C LEU A 101 -9.08 1.73 -3.87
N HIS A 102 -7.88 1.15 -3.78
CA HIS A 102 -6.89 1.11 -4.85
C HIS A 102 -5.91 -0.05 -4.64
N LEU A 103 -5.31 -0.57 -5.70
CA LEU A 103 -4.32 -1.66 -5.62
C LEU A 103 -3.17 -1.33 -4.68
N SER A 104 -2.67 -0.10 -4.71
CA SER A 104 -1.58 0.31 -3.82
C SER A 104 -1.93 0.32 -2.33
N ILE A 105 -3.21 0.44 -1.99
CA ILE A 105 -3.70 0.30 -0.62
C ILE A 105 -3.68 -1.18 -0.24
N GLN A 106 -4.10 -2.07 -1.14
CA GLN A 106 -3.95 -3.51 -0.96
C GLN A 106 -2.47 -3.90 -0.78
N GLU A 107 -1.58 -3.38 -1.61
CA GLU A 107 -0.13 -3.64 -1.52
C GLU A 107 0.46 -3.11 -0.21
N PHE A 108 0.02 -1.95 0.28
CA PHE A 108 0.45 -1.44 1.59
C PHE A 108 -0.03 -2.32 2.74
N LEU A 109 -1.30 -2.71 2.75
CA LEU A 109 -1.87 -3.55 3.80
C LEU A 109 -1.22 -4.94 3.80
N ALA A 110 -0.88 -5.47 2.62
CA ALA A 110 -0.08 -6.68 2.47
C ALA A 110 1.33 -6.50 3.04
N ALA A 111 2.01 -5.38 2.74
CA ALA A 111 3.32 -5.08 3.31
C ALA A 111 3.27 -4.98 4.84
N TRP A 112 2.23 -4.33 5.38
CA TRP A 112 2.00 -4.24 6.82
C TRP A 112 1.77 -5.62 7.44
N TRP A 113 1.04 -6.51 6.78
CA TRP A 113 0.87 -7.91 7.22
C TRP A 113 2.22 -8.63 7.31
N ILE A 114 3.08 -8.48 6.29
CA ILE A 114 4.40 -9.11 6.26
C ILE A 114 5.23 -8.67 7.47
N VAL A 115 5.35 -7.36 7.69
CA VAL A 115 6.18 -6.82 8.79
C VAL A 115 5.62 -7.19 10.17
N THR A 116 4.30 -7.16 10.35
CA THR A 116 3.68 -7.37 11.68
C THR A 116 3.50 -8.84 12.06
N LYS A 117 3.28 -9.74 11.10
CA LYS A 117 3.10 -11.18 11.38
C LYS A 117 4.33 -12.01 11.19
N TYR A 118 5.18 -11.61 10.26
CA TYR A 118 6.36 -12.36 9.89
C TYR A 118 7.62 -11.63 10.29
N GLU A 119 7.65 -10.83 11.36
CA GLU A 119 8.83 -10.05 11.78
C GLU A 119 10.17 -10.83 11.65
N LYS A 120 10.20 -12.11 12.06
CA LYS A 120 11.39 -12.99 11.94
C LYS A 120 11.60 -13.65 10.57
N LYS A 121 10.58 -13.66 9.72
CA LYS A 121 10.54 -14.28 8.38
C LYS A 121 10.33 -13.25 7.26
N THR A 122 10.32 -11.95 7.56
CA THR A 122 10.15 -10.87 6.59
C THR A 122 11.17 -11.01 5.47
N GLU A 123 12.41 -11.37 5.80
CA GLU A 123 13.48 -11.61 4.82
C GLU A 123 13.20 -12.81 3.90
N GLU A 124 12.61 -13.88 4.43
CA GLU A 124 12.22 -15.07 3.64
C GLU A 124 11.14 -14.68 2.62
N VAL A 125 10.07 -14.04 3.09
CA VAL A 125 8.97 -13.56 2.23
C VAL A 125 9.47 -12.56 1.19
N PHE A 126 10.37 -11.66 1.58
CA PHE A 126 10.96 -10.68 0.65
C PHE A 126 11.77 -11.37 -0.44
N LYS A 127 12.55 -12.40 -0.09
CA LYS A 127 13.35 -13.17 -1.05
C LYS A 127 12.48 -14.00 -1.98
N ASP A 128 11.46 -14.66 -1.45
CA ASP A 128 10.58 -15.55 -2.22
C ASP A 128 9.78 -14.79 -3.28
N HIS A 129 9.43 -13.53 -3.01
CA HIS A 129 8.68 -12.66 -3.91
C HIS A 129 9.53 -11.63 -4.67
N PHE A 130 10.88 -11.66 -4.55
CA PHE A 130 11.72 -10.60 -5.09
C PHE A 130 11.59 -10.41 -6.61
N ASP A 131 11.52 -11.52 -7.35
CA ASP A 131 11.37 -11.52 -8.81
C ASP A 131 9.89 -11.51 -9.26
N ASP A 132 8.95 -11.38 -8.33
CA ASP A 132 7.52 -11.29 -8.62
C ASP A 132 7.12 -9.81 -8.83
N ASP A 133 6.86 -9.45 -10.08
CA ASP A 133 6.43 -8.11 -10.47
C ASP A 133 5.16 -7.65 -9.75
N HIS A 134 4.26 -8.57 -9.36
CA HIS A 134 3.06 -8.23 -8.59
C HIS A 134 3.38 -7.81 -7.15
N PHE A 135 4.49 -8.28 -6.59
CA PHE A 135 4.92 -7.91 -5.24
C PHE A 135 5.83 -6.69 -5.22
N ARG A 136 6.29 -6.19 -6.37
CA ARG A 136 7.28 -5.11 -6.43
C ARG A 136 6.94 -3.88 -5.59
N MET A 137 5.69 -3.40 -5.66
CA MET A 137 5.27 -2.26 -4.83
C MET A 137 5.13 -2.63 -3.36
N CYS A 138 4.56 -3.80 -3.07
CA CYS A 138 4.47 -4.34 -1.71
C CYS A 138 5.86 -4.43 -1.05
N LEU A 139 6.86 -5.01 -1.72
CA LEU A 139 8.22 -5.12 -1.21
C LEU A 139 8.89 -3.75 -1.01
N ARG A 140 8.63 -2.78 -1.89
CA ARG A 140 9.09 -1.39 -1.69
C ARG A 140 8.51 -0.79 -0.41
N LEU A 141 7.24 -1.08 -0.12
CA LEU A 141 6.58 -0.63 1.11
C LEU A 141 7.10 -1.37 2.34
N VAL A 142 7.33 -2.70 2.26
CA VAL A 142 7.99 -3.49 3.32
C VAL A 142 9.34 -2.86 3.68
N ALA A 143 10.19 -2.61 2.69
CA ALA A 143 11.50 -1.99 2.87
C ALA A 143 11.41 -0.61 3.56
N GLY A 144 10.38 0.17 3.24
CA GLY A 144 10.14 1.46 3.89
C GLY A 144 9.59 1.35 5.31
N LEU A 145 8.80 0.31 5.61
CA LEU A 145 8.25 0.03 6.95
C LEU A 145 9.31 -0.48 7.91
N THR A 146 10.27 -1.27 7.42
CA THR A 146 11.40 -1.79 8.20
C THR A 146 12.60 -0.85 8.22
N HIS A 147 12.46 0.37 7.69
CA HIS A 147 13.55 1.36 7.58
C HIS A 147 14.85 0.83 6.97
N LEU A 148 14.77 -0.15 6.07
CA LEU A 148 15.91 -0.85 5.49
C LEU A 148 16.86 -1.50 6.53
N GLU A 149 16.39 -1.82 7.73
CA GLU A 149 17.23 -2.35 8.82
C GLU A 149 17.73 -3.78 8.60
N HIS A 150 17.06 -4.56 7.73
CA HIS A 150 17.43 -5.94 7.46
C HIS A 150 18.67 -6.05 6.54
N GLU A 151 19.64 -6.87 6.93
CA GLU A 151 20.88 -7.10 6.17
C GLU A 151 20.61 -7.67 4.78
N SER A 152 19.56 -8.49 4.64
CA SER A 152 19.13 -9.05 3.35
C SER A 152 18.85 -7.97 2.29
N TYR A 153 18.42 -6.77 2.68
CA TYR A 153 18.19 -5.67 1.74
C TYR A 153 19.44 -5.19 1.03
N GLN A 154 20.59 -5.24 1.70
CA GLN A 154 21.86 -4.81 1.13
C GLN A 154 22.20 -5.57 -0.15
N GLN A 155 21.81 -6.85 -0.26
CA GLN A 155 22.08 -7.65 -1.46
C GLN A 155 21.29 -7.17 -2.69
N TYR A 156 20.16 -6.51 -2.49
CA TYR A 156 19.31 -6.00 -3.57
C TYR A 156 19.68 -4.57 -3.97
N PHE A 157 20.06 -3.72 -3.01
CA PHE A 157 20.53 -2.36 -3.28
C PHE A 157 21.99 -2.31 -3.75
N ASN A 158 22.87 -3.17 -3.22
CA ASN A 158 24.29 -3.22 -3.61
C ASN A 158 24.52 -3.95 -4.95
N LYS A 159 23.54 -4.71 -5.46
CA LYS A 159 23.61 -5.34 -6.78
C LYS A 159 23.57 -4.33 -7.94
N GLN A 160 23.32 -3.04 -7.65
CA GLN A 160 23.21 -2.01 -8.67
C GLN A 160 24.25 -0.90 -8.47
N GLN A 161 25.49 -1.17 -8.89
CA GLN A 161 26.08 -0.26 -9.90
C GLN A 161 25.26 -0.44 -11.19
N LEU A 162 23.98 -0.05 -11.18
CA LEU A 162 23.33 0.27 -12.43
C LEU A 162 24.10 1.45 -12.98
N ASP A 163 24.65 1.29 -14.17
CA ASP A 163 25.10 2.38 -15.00
C ASP A 163 23.87 3.29 -15.24
N LEU A 164 23.58 4.18 -14.28
CA LEU A 164 22.49 5.16 -14.30
C LEU A 164 22.72 6.21 -15.39
N GLN A 165 23.79 6.06 -16.19
CA GLN A 165 23.85 6.70 -17.49
C GLN A 165 22.70 6.18 -18.33
N CYS A 166 21.66 7.01 -18.45
CA CYS A 166 20.73 6.94 -19.56
C CYS A 166 21.56 6.94 -20.85
N LYS A 167 21.88 5.75 -21.37
CA LYS A 167 22.47 5.61 -22.70
C LYS A 167 21.36 6.03 -23.66
N ARG A 168 21.30 7.32 -23.97
CA ARG A 168 20.61 7.85 -25.15
C ARG A 168 21.27 7.20 -26.36
N LYS A 169 20.91 5.96 -26.67
CA LYS A 169 21.01 5.47 -28.03
C LYS A 169 19.92 6.21 -28.79
N PRO A 170 20.26 7.00 -29.83
CA PRO A 170 19.23 7.56 -30.70
C PRO A 170 18.46 6.37 -31.26
N LEU A 171 17.21 6.20 -30.84
CA LEU A 171 16.28 5.35 -31.57
C LEU A 171 16.08 6.06 -32.90
N PHE A 172 16.57 5.42 -33.96
CA PHE A 172 16.35 5.69 -35.39
C PHE A 172 15.72 7.04 -35.77
N GLY A 173 16.47 7.80 -36.57
CA GLY A 173 16.14 9.14 -37.04
C GLY A 173 14.72 9.32 -37.55
N PHE A 174 13.87 9.85 -36.68
CA PHE A 174 12.73 10.66 -37.09
C PHE A 174 13.00 12.09 -36.63
N GLU A 175 12.86 13.01 -37.58
CA GLU A 175 13.03 14.44 -37.40
C GLU A 175 12.22 14.93 -36.19
N THR A 176 12.89 15.67 -35.31
CA THR A 176 12.29 16.27 -34.14
C THR A 176 11.31 17.37 -34.55
N CYS A 177 10.04 17.01 -34.72
CA CYS A 177 8.96 17.96 -34.58
C CYS A 177 8.78 18.27 -33.08
N HIS A 178 9.51 19.28 -32.60
CA HIS A 178 9.27 19.89 -31.30
C HIS A 178 7.88 20.54 -31.30
N LEU A 179 6.86 19.83 -30.82
CA LEU A 179 5.62 20.45 -30.34
C LEU A 179 5.77 20.68 -28.83
N SER A 180 6.32 21.84 -28.47
CA SER A 180 6.39 22.32 -27.10
C SER A 180 5.01 22.78 -26.63
N TYR A 181 4.24 21.89 -26.01
CA TYR A 181 3.09 22.28 -25.18
C TYR A 181 3.48 22.23 -23.71
N PHE A 182 4.23 23.23 -23.26
CA PHE A 182 4.28 23.58 -21.85
C PHE A 182 3.81 25.02 -21.69
N TYR A 183 2.81 25.18 -20.83
CA TYR A 183 2.18 26.42 -20.40
C TYR A 183 3.23 27.45 -19.97
N GLN A 184 3.23 28.62 -20.62
CA GLN A 184 3.82 29.82 -20.04
C GLN A 184 2.88 30.32 -18.94
N ASN A 185 3.33 30.32 -17.69
CA ASN A 185 2.72 31.14 -16.65
C ASN A 185 3.13 32.60 -16.90
N PRO A 186 2.17 33.55 -17.00
CA PRO A 186 2.52 34.96 -17.01
C PRO A 186 2.82 35.43 -15.57
N GLU A 187 4.03 35.96 -15.37
CA GLU A 187 4.39 36.75 -14.20
C GLU A 187 3.64 38.09 -14.24
N ILE A 188 3.14 38.54 -13.08
CA ILE A 188 2.70 39.93 -12.81
C ILE A 188 3.81 40.59 -12.00
#